data_AF-A0A7V0U9S2-F1
#
_entry.id   AF-A0A7V0U9S2-F1
#
_cell.length_a   1.000
_cell.length_b   1.000
_cell.length_c   1.000
_cell.angle_alpha   90.00
_cell.angle_beta   90.00
_cell.angle_gamma   90.00
#
_symmetry.space_group_name_H-M   'P 1'
#
loop_
_entity.id
_entity.type
_entity.pdbx_description
1 polymer ?
#
loop_
_entity_poly.entity_id
_entity_poly.type
_entity_poly.pdbx_seq_one_letter_code
_entity_poly.pdbx_strand_id
1 'polypeptide(L)'
;MSIKIKDHLKTEYLNPVLEAKLANNYQRIFSVLSLMYGNSLFDNIYFNLTQKFVSNVQRSNALEIVDNMVDKDIRPIIVPLIESRDNDEKLRLGYQYFKIKQLTIEETLETLMVDDSDWVRAITMYALAEEKFVELSDKISMFMYDPAPIVRESAVYAMEKFEIKMSPEDINYLKEDPDVFIRRYVEFITGTADKDTA
;
A
#
# COMPACT_ATOMS: atom_id res chain seq x y z
N MET A 1 7.01 8.95 -3.18
CA MET A 1 6.03 8.43 -2.20
C MET A 1 6.68 7.37 -1.32
N SER A 2 7.17 6.25 -1.87
CA SER A 2 7.98 5.28 -1.09
C SER A 2 9.23 5.91 -0.45
N ILE A 3 9.94 6.84 -1.13
CA ILE A 3 11.10 7.53 -0.54
C ILE A 3 10.69 8.40 0.67
N LYS A 4 9.65 9.25 0.52
CA LYS A 4 9.16 10.09 1.61
C LYS A 4 8.59 9.28 2.78
N ILE A 5 7.92 8.15 2.52
CA ILE A 5 7.46 7.23 3.58
C ILE A 5 8.67 6.57 4.26
N LYS A 6 9.68 6.12 3.51
CA LYS A 6 10.94 5.55 4.05
C LYS A 6 11.67 6.49 5.00
N ASP A 7 11.56 7.80 4.77
CA ASP A 7 12.17 8.81 5.63
C ASP A 7 11.42 8.98 6.98
N HIS A 8 10.12 8.63 7.02
CA HIS A 8 9.24 8.86 8.19
C HIS A 8 8.83 7.57 8.92
N LEU A 9 8.75 6.44 8.22
CA LEU A 9 8.40 5.12 8.74
C LEU A 9 9.47 4.13 8.26
N LYS A 10 10.24 3.57 9.20
CA LYS A 10 11.34 2.64 8.94
C LYS A 10 10.91 1.18 8.98
N THR A 11 9.64 0.90 9.28
CA THR A 11 9.13 -0.46 9.35
C THR A 11 9.50 -1.29 8.13
N GLU A 12 10.00 -2.51 8.40
CA GLU A 12 10.50 -3.41 7.37
C GLU A 12 9.39 -3.92 6.44
N TYR A 13 8.12 -3.85 6.88
CA TYR A 13 6.99 -4.46 6.19
C TYR A 13 6.23 -3.51 5.25
N LEU A 14 6.15 -2.21 5.56
CA LEU A 14 5.37 -1.28 4.74
C LEU A 14 5.99 -1.10 3.35
N ASN A 15 7.32 -1.06 3.27
CA ASN A 15 8.02 -0.85 2.02
C ASN A 15 7.81 -1.98 0.99
N PRO A 16 8.02 -3.27 1.34
CA PRO A 16 7.70 -4.38 0.44
C PRO A 16 6.25 -4.37 -0.05
N VAL A 17 5.30 -4.01 0.81
CA VAL A 17 3.88 -3.94 0.45
C VAL A 17 3.62 -2.84 -0.57
N LEU A 18 4.19 -1.65 -0.37
CA LEU A 18 4.07 -0.54 -1.32
C LEU A 18 4.79 -0.85 -2.64
N GLU A 19 5.94 -1.52 -2.60
CA GLU A 19 6.66 -1.96 -3.79
C GLU A 19 5.86 -3.00 -4.59
N ALA A 20 5.24 -3.97 -3.91
CA ALA A 20 4.34 -4.94 -4.54
C ALA A 20 3.11 -4.26 -5.16
N LYS A 21 2.50 -3.31 -4.45
CA LYS A 21 1.34 -2.55 -4.97
C LYS A 21 1.73 -1.71 -6.20
N LEU A 22 2.91 -1.08 -6.18
CA LEU A 22 3.44 -0.35 -7.31
C LEU A 22 3.68 -1.27 -8.51
N ALA A 23 4.31 -2.44 -8.29
CA ALA A 23 4.53 -3.43 -9.34
C ALA A 23 3.21 -3.90 -9.96
N ASN A 24 2.20 -4.20 -9.14
CA ASN A 24 0.85 -4.56 -9.61
C ASN A 24 0.21 -3.45 -10.44
N ASN A 25 0.39 -2.18 -10.06
CA ASN A 25 -0.13 -1.05 -10.83
C ASN A 25 0.59 -0.92 -12.18
N TYR A 26 1.92 -1.09 -12.23
CA TYR A 26 2.66 -1.13 -13.49
C TYR A 26 2.17 -2.27 -14.37
N GLN A 27 2.03 -3.49 -13.82
CA GLN A 27 1.53 -4.64 -14.56
C GLN A 27 0.15 -4.36 -15.16
N ARG A 28 -0.77 -3.77 -14.38
CA ARG A 28 -2.11 -3.42 -14.85
C ARG A 28 -2.07 -2.41 -16.01
N ILE A 29 -1.24 -1.37 -15.90
CA ILE A 29 -1.06 -0.38 -16.97
C ILE A 29 -0.59 -1.06 -18.25
N PHE A 30 0.47 -1.88 -18.19
CA PHE A 30 1.00 -2.57 -19.36
C PHE A 30 0.05 -3.64 -19.90
N SER A 31 -0.73 -4.31 -19.05
CA SER A 31 -1.77 -5.26 -19.48
C SER A 31 -2.87 -4.54 -20.27
N VAL A 32 -3.29 -3.36 -19.83
CA VAL A 32 -4.26 -2.53 -20.58
C VAL A 32 -3.68 -2.09 -21.93
N LEU A 33 -2.40 -1.69 -21.97
CA LEU A 33 -1.72 -1.37 -23.24
C LEU A 33 -1.63 -2.59 -24.16
N SER A 34 -1.35 -3.79 -23.64
CA SER A 34 -1.37 -5.04 -24.41
C SER A 34 -2.75 -5.29 -25.02
N LEU A 35 -3.83 -5.05 -24.26
CA LEU A 35 -5.20 -5.19 -24.77
C LEU A 35 -5.55 -4.14 -25.85
N MET A 36 -5.04 -2.92 -25.71
CA MET A 36 -5.33 -1.82 -26.64
C MET A 36 -4.53 -1.90 -27.94
N TYR A 37 -3.25 -2.30 -27.86
CA TYR A 37 -2.29 -2.14 -28.96
C TYR A 37 -1.65 -3.46 -29.42
N GLY A 38 -1.93 -4.59 -28.78
CA GLY A 38 -1.49 -5.92 -29.21
C GLY A 38 -0.95 -6.79 -28.07
N ASN A 39 -1.49 -8.01 -27.94
CA ASN A 39 -1.46 -8.82 -26.73
C ASN A 39 -0.07 -9.17 -26.16
N SER A 40 1.02 -9.21 -26.93
CA SER A 40 2.31 -9.68 -26.43
C SER A 40 3.40 -8.61 -26.35
N LEU A 41 3.23 -7.44 -26.99
CA LEU A 41 4.32 -6.49 -27.11
C LEU A 41 4.54 -5.70 -25.81
N PHE A 42 3.46 -5.21 -25.20
CA PHE A 42 3.53 -4.45 -23.96
C PHE A 42 3.82 -5.33 -22.74
N ASP A 43 3.39 -6.60 -22.78
CA ASP A 43 3.80 -7.61 -21.80
C ASP A 43 5.33 -7.84 -21.84
N ASN A 44 5.92 -7.90 -23.03
CA ASN A 44 7.38 -7.99 -23.19
C ASN A 44 8.10 -6.73 -22.71
N ILE A 45 7.54 -5.53 -22.95
CA ILE A 45 8.10 -4.28 -22.43
C ILE A 45 8.09 -4.30 -20.90
N TYR A 46 6.95 -4.64 -20.29
CA TYR A 46 6.83 -4.78 -18.84
C TYR A 46 7.82 -5.80 -18.27
N PHE A 47 7.88 -7.00 -18.85
CA PHE A 47 8.81 -8.05 -18.43
C PHE A 47 10.26 -7.57 -18.46
N ASN A 48 10.70 -6.88 -19.52
CA ASN A 48 12.06 -6.35 -19.63
C ASN A 48 12.35 -5.24 -18.61
N LEU A 49 11.40 -4.34 -18.37
CA LEU A 49 11.58 -3.21 -17.44
C LEU A 49 11.59 -3.63 -15.98
N THR A 50 10.96 -4.76 -15.63
CA THR A 50 10.96 -5.31 -14.28
C THR A 50 12.21 -6.14 -13.95
N GLN A 51 13.05 -6.43 -14.95
CA GLN A 51 14.31 -7.14 -14.71
C GLN A 51 15.26 -6.26 -13.88
N LYS A 52 15.98 -6.90 -12.94
CA LYS A 52 16.94 -6.25 -12.04
C LYS A 52 17.96 -5.36 -12.76
N PHE A 53 18.32 -5.74 -13.99
CA PHE A 53 19.22 -4.97 -14.85
C PHE A 53 18.59 -4.84 -16.24
N VAL A 54 17.92 -3.71 -16.47
CA VAL A 54 17.43 -3.35 -17.80
C VAL A 54 18.45 -2.46 -18.50
N SER A 55 18.85 -2.84 -19.71
CA SER A 55 19.82 -2.10 -20.52
C SER A 55 19.20 -0.85 -21.16
N ASN A 56 20.04 0.15 -21.48
CA ASN A 56 19.60 1.32 -22.25
C ASN A 56 19.04 0.94 -23.63
N VAL A 57 19.53 -0.15 -24.23
CA VAL A 57 19.02 -0.70 -25.50
C VAL A 57 17.57 -1.19 -25.32
N GLN A 58 17.28 -1.97 -24.28
CA GLN A 58 15.92 -2.42 -23.99
C GLN A 58 14.97 -1.24 -23.74
N ARG A 59 15.42 -0.21 -23.04
CA ARG A 59 14.62 1.02 -22.84
C ARG A 59 14.38 1.77 -24.17
N SER A 60 15.41 1.92 -25.00
CA SER A 60 15.28 2.57 -26.32
C SER A 60 14.29 1.85 -27.21
N ASN A 61 14.35 0.51 -27.26
CA ASN A 61 13.41 -0.29 -28.05
C ASN A 61 11.97 -0.12 -27.55
N ALA A 62 11.77 -0.10 -26.22
CA ALA A 62 10.45 0.12 -25.64
C ALA A 62 9.90 1.53 -25.95
N LEU A 63 10.76 2.55 -25.96
CA LEU A 63 10.37 3.91 -26.34
C LEU A 63 9.98 4.01 -27.82
N GLU A 64 10.73 3.37 -28.72
CA GLU A 64 10.40 3.31 -30.15
C GLU A 64 9.03 2.66 -30.39
N ILE A 65 8.73 1.57 -29.67
CA ILE A 65 7.41 0.93 -29.72
C ILE A 65 6.32 1.91 -29.29
N VAL A 66 6.52 2.59 -28.15
CA VAL A 66 5.56 3.56 -27.64
C VAL A 66 5.36 4.72 -28.60
N ASP A 67 6.43 5.22 -29.24
CA ASP A 67 6.35 6.33 -30.18
C ASP A 67 5.58 6.01 -31.47
N ASN A 68 5.69 4.75 -31.92
CA ASN A 68 5.04 4.27 -33.14
C ASN A 68 3.61 3.77 -32.92
N MET A 69 3.30 3.20 -31.75
CA MET A 69 2.03 2.50 -31.51
C MET A 69 1.06 3.24 -30.59
N VAL A 70 1.54 4.01 -29.62
CA VAL A 70 0.69 4.64 -28.61
C VAL A 70 0.19 6.00 -29.08
N ASP A 71 -1.09 6.27 -28.83
CA ASP A 71 -1.72 7.54 -29.17
C ASP A 71 -0.99 8.74 -28.52
N LYS A 72 -1.00 9.88 -29.22
CA LYS A 72 -0.23 11.09 -28.84
C LYS A 72 -0.61 11.66 -27.47
N ASP A 73 -1.84 11.44 -27.04
CA ASP A 73 -2.39 11.86 -25.74
C ASP A 73 -1.95 10.96 -24.59
N ILE A 74 -1.81 9.66 -24.83
CA ILE A 74 -1.39 8.67 -23.82
C ILE A 74 0.15 8.64 -23.66
N ARG A 75 0.91 8.91 -24.73
CA ARG A 75 2.39 8.88 -24.71
C ARG A 75 3.06 9.65 -23.56
N PRO A 76 2.66 10.89 -23.23
CA PRO A 76 3.25 11.64 -22.12
C PRO A 76 3.08 10.96 -20.75
N ILE A 77 2.14 10.02 -20.61
CA ILE A 77 1.93 9.22 -19.39
C ILE A 77 2.87 8.01 -19.39
N ILE A 78 2.99 7.32 -20.52
CA ILE A 78 3.71 6.04 -20.61
C ILE A 78 5.22 6.22 -20.69
N VAL A 79 5.69 7.20 -21.45
CA VAL A 79 7.14 7.45 -21.65
C VAL A 79 7.90 7.61 -20.32
N PRO A 80 7.43 8.42 -19.35
CA PRO A 80 8.09 8.54 -18.05
C PRO A 80 8.17 7.24 -17.24
N LEU A 81 7.29 6.26 -17.48
CA LEU A 81 7.33 4.96 -16.79
C LEU A 81 8.46 4.08 -17.34
N ILE A 82 8.79 4.21 -18.62
CA ILE A 82 9.82 3.45 -19.34
C ILE A 82 11.20 4.08 -19.20
N GLU A 83 11.28 5.41 -19.16
CA GLU A 83 12.55 6.11 -19.02
C GLU A 83 13.21 5.86 -17.65
N SER A 84 14.55 5.90 -17.65
CA SER A 84 15.34 5.86 -16.43
C SER A 84 15.35 7.24 -15.75
N ARG A 85 14.18 7.67 -15.28
CA ARG A 85 14.00 8.89 -14.48
C ARG A 85 14.04 8.57 -13.00
N ASP A 86 14.46 9.54 -12.19
CA ASP A 86 14.29 9.44 -10.74
C ASP A 86 12.80 9.47 -10.36
N ASN A 87 12.48 8.94 -9.18
CA ASN A 87 11.10 8.79 -8.74
C ASN A 87 10.41 10.14 -8.46
N ASP A 88 11.15 11.17 -8.09
CA ASP A 88 10.58 12.49 -7.80
C ASP A 88 10.18 13.21 -9.08
N GLU A 89 10.96 13.06 -10.15
CA GLU A 89 10.62 13.55 -11.47
C GLU A 89 9.38 12.83 -12.02
N LYS A 90 9.30 11.49 -11.90
CA LYS A 90 8.11 10.73 -12.29
C LYS A 90 6.85 11.21 -11.56
N LEU A 91 6.97 11.46 -10.25
CA LEU A 91 5.87 11.99 -9.45
C LEU A 91 5.48 13.40 -9.88
N ARG A 92 6.44 14.30 -10.08
CA ARG A 92 6.19 15.67 -10.54
C ARG A 92 5.44 15.69 -11.88
N LEU A 93 5.86 14.85 -12.84
CA LEU A 93 5.20 14.69 -14.12
C LEU A 93 3.77 14.16 -13.95
N GLY A 94 3.57 13.15 -13.10
CA GLY A 94 2.25 12.62 -12.78
C GLY A 94 1.31 13.66 -12.16
N TYR A 95 1.76 14.38 -11.13
CA TYR A 95 0.98 15.45 -10.49
C TYR A 95 0.56 16.53 -11.49
N GLN A 96 1.50 16.95 -12.35
CA GLN A 96 1.24 17.97 -13.37
C GLN A 96 0.26 17.47 -14.44
N TYR A 97 0.45 16.24 -14.94
CA TYR A 97 -0.36 15.70 -16.04
C TYR A 97 -1.80 15.42 -15.60
N PHE A 98 -1.98 14.71 -14.48
CA PHE A 98 -3.30 14.34 -13.96
C PHE A 98 -3.97 15.46 -13.15
N LYS A 99 -3.28 16.58 -12.92
CA LYS A 99 -3.75 17.71 -12.10
C LYS A 99 -4.21 17.26 -10.71
N ILE A 100 -3.54 16.26 -10.15
CA ILE A 100 -3.82 15.73 -8.82
C ILE A 100 -2.97 16.44 -7.76
N LYS A 101 -3.51 16.57 -6.56
CA LYS A 101 -2.83 17.17 -5.41
C LYS A 101 -1.64 16.29 -5.00
N GLN A 102 -0.52 16.94 -4.66
CA GLN A 102 0.56 16.27 -3.95
C GLN A 102 0.16 16.08 -2.48
N LEU A 103 0.06 14.82 -2.05
CA LEU A 103 -0.32 14.47 -0.69
C LEU A 103 0.84 14.70 0.30
N THR A 104 0.49 15.08 1.52
CA THR A 104 1.41 15.01 2.66
C THR A 104 1.64 13.55 3.08
N ILE A 105 2.54 13.32 4.04
CA ILE A 105 2.77 11.98 4.58
C ILE A 105 1.53 11.46 5.30
N GLU A 106 0.89 12.32 6.11
CA GLU A 106 -0.35 12.02 6.84
C GLU A 106 -1.47 11.66 5.85
N GLU A 107 -1.70 12.49 4.83
CA GLU A 107 -2.73 12.22 3.81
C GLU A 107 -2.45 10.93 3.02
N THR A 108 -1.18 10.62 2.79
CA THR A 108 -0.79 9.36 2.14
C THR A 108 -1.09 8.18 3.05
N LEU A 109 -0.75 8.25 4.34
CA LEU A 109 -1.00 7.19 5.31
C LEU A 109 -2.50 7.00 5.55
N GLU A 110 -3.28 8.07 5.62
CA GLU A 110 -4.74 8.02 5.67
C GLU A 110 -5.32 7.28 4.45
N THR A 111 -4.78 7.54 3.25
CA THR A 111 -5.19 6.81 2.04
C THR A 111 -4.89 5.32 2.16
N LEU A 112 -3.75 4.95 2.75
CA LEU A 112 -3.36 3.55 2.95
C LEU A 112 -4.17 2.85 4.06
N MET A 113 -4.60 3.59 5.09
CA MET A 113 -5.46 3.07 6.16
C MET A 113 -6.82 2.61 5.62
N VAL A 114 -7.32 3.19 4.53
CA VAL A 114 -8.60 2.82 3.89
C VAL A 114 -8.41 2.15 2.53
N ASP A 115 -7.23 1.59 2.26
CA ASP A 115 -6.93 0.91 1.00
C ASP A 115 -7.85 -0.30 0.77
N ASP A 116 -8.18 -0.60 -0.48
CA ASP A 116 -9.00 -1.77 -0.83
C ASP A 116 -8.39 -3.09 -0.32
N SER A 117 -7.05 -3.17 -0.25
CA SER A 117 -6.36 -4.34 0.29
C SER A 117 -6.34 -4.31 1.81
N ASP A 118 -6.99 -5.31 2.42
CA ASP A 118 -6.92 -5.60 3.85
C ASP A 118 -5.48 -5.71 4.37
N TRP A 119 -4.59 -6.34 3.61
CA TRP A 119 -3.17 -6.41 3.95
C TRP A 119 -2.50 -5.04 4.01
N VAL A 120 -2.83 -4.12 3.09
CA VAL A 120 -2.29 -2.75 3.12
C VAL A 120 -2.82 -2.00 4.34
N ARG A 121 -4.12 -2.11 4.64
CA ARG A 121 -4.70 -1.47 5.84
C ARG A 121 -4.05 -1.98 7.12
N ALA A 122 -3.93 -3.30 7.26
CA ALA A 122 -3.30 -3.96 8.41
C ALA A 122 -1.85 -3.53 8.61
N ILE A 123 -1.03 -3.62 7.55
CA ILE A 123 0.39 -3.22 7.61
C ILE A 123 0.55 -1.72 7.86
N THR A 124 -0.36 -0.90 7.37
CA THR A 124 -0.35 0.55 7.68
C THR A 124 -0.57 0.79 9.16
N MET A 125 -1.59 0.18 9.78
CA MET A 125 -1.83 0.33 11.22
C MET A 125 -0.67 -0.21 12.07
N TYR A 126 -0.14 -1.38 11.70
CA TYR A 126 1.06 -1.92 12.33
C TYR A 126 2.23 -0.92 12.24
N ALA A 127 2.48 -0.36 11.06
CA ALA A 127 3.56 0.58 10.85
C ALA A 127 3.39 1.88 11.65
N LEU A 128 2.17 2.42 11.73
CA LEU A 128 1.86 3.58 12.57
C LEU A 128 2.19 3.29 14.04
N ALA A 129 1.78 2.12 14.55
CA ALA A 129 2.00 1.71 15.92
C ALA A 129 3.47 1.51 16.28
N GLU A 130 4.23 0.80 15.42
CA GLU A 130 5.64 0.53 15.65
C GLU A 130 6.50 1.79 15.65
N GLU A 131 6.17 2.75 14.78
CA GLU A 131 6.90 4.01 14.65
C GLU A 131 6.34 5.11 15.56
N LYS A 132 5.30 4.80 16.35
CA LYS A 132 4.60 5.73 17.24
C LYS A 132 4.15 7.02 16.53
N PHE A 133 3.60 6.86 15.33
CA PHE A 133 3.07 7.99 14.54
C PHE A 133 1.73 8.45 15.13
N VAL A 134 1.78 9.36 16.10
CA VAL A 134 0.64 9.74 16.95
C VAL A 134 -0.41 10.57 16.21
N GLU A 135 -0.03 11.25 15.12
CA GLU A 135 -0.86 12.18 14.37
C GLU A 135 -2.10 11.52 13.73
N LEU A 136 -2.11 10.18 13.61
CA LEU A 136 -3.23 9.40 13.08
C LEU A 136 -3.83 8.44 14.12
N SER A 137 -3.40 8.51 15.38
CA SER A 137 -3.82 7.59 16.42
C SER A 137 -5.32 7.69 16.74
N ASP A 138 -5.90 8.88 16.61
CA ASP A 138 -7.33 9.16 16.81
C ASP A 138 -8.24 8.43 15.81
N LYS A 139 -7.69 7.97 14.68
CA LYS A 139 -8.42 7.25 13.63
C LYS A 139 -8.40 5.74 13.78
N ILE A 140 -7.57 5.18 14.66
CA ILE A 140 -7.33 3.73 14.72
C ILE A 140 -8.55 2.97 15.24
N SER A 141 -9.28 3.54 16.20
CA SER A 141 -10.40 2.87 16.87
C SER A 141 -11.56 2.49 15.95
N MET A 142 -11.70 3.07 14.75
CA MET A 142 -12.75 2.64 13.83
C MET A 142 -12.44 1.28 13.17
N PHE A 143 -11.17 0.87 13.12
CA PHE A 143 -10.72 -0.32 12.39
C PHE A 143 -10.89 -1.63 13.15
N MET A 144 -11.23 -1.60 14.44
CA MET A 144 -11.73 -2.79 15.16
C MET A 144 -13.07 -3.30 14.62
N TYR A 145 -13.71 -2.56 13.71
CA TYR A 145 -14.92 -2.96 13.01
C TYR A 145 -14.68 -3.30 11.53
N ASP A 146 -13.43 -3.37 11.08
CA ASP A 146 -13.10 -3.70 9.69
C ASP A 146 -13.62 -5.11 9.32
N PRO A 147 -14.14 -5.33 8.10
CA PRO A 147 -14.60 -6.66 7.69
C PRO A 147 -13.50 -7.73 7.74
N ALA A 148 -12.24 -7.36 7.53
CA ALA A 148 -11.12 -8.29 7.51
C ALA A 148 -10.56 -8.52 8.92
N PRO A 149 -10.47 -9.77 9.40
CA PRO A 149 -9.95 -10.08 10.74
C PRO A 149 -8.54 -9.55 10.99
N ILE A 150 -7.64 -9.65 10.01
CA ILE A 150 -6.26 -9.18 10.13
C ILE A 150 -6.18 -7.66 10.39
N VAL A 151 -7.14 -6.90 9.86
CA VAL A 151 -7.22 -5.45 10.06
C VAL A 151 -7.73 -5.16 11.47
N ARG A 152 -8.76 -5.86 11.94
CA ARG A 152 -9.23 -5.73 13.33
C ARG A 152 -8.15 -6.07 14.35
N GLU A 153 -7.42 -7.18 14.16
CA GLU A 153 -6.29 -7.56 15.00
C GLU A 153 -5.21 -6.46 15.01
N SER A 154 -4.84 -5.96 13.84
CA SER A 154 -3.85 -4.88 13.70
C SER A 154 -4.31 -3.57 14.35
N ALA A 155 -5.61 -3.27 14.33
CA ALA A 155 -6.19 -2.12 15.00
C ALA A 155 -6.10 -2.27 16.52
N VAL A 156 -6.48 -3.44 17.07
CA VAL A 156 -6.36 -3.73 18.51
C VAL A 156 -4.91 -3.65 18.96
N TYR A 157 -3.98 -4.19 18.18
CA TYR A 157 -2.54 -4.07 18.42
C TYR A 157 -2.08 -2.62 18.48
N ALA A 158 -2.48 -1.82 17.49
CA ALA A 158 -2.12 -0.42 17.45
C ALA A 158 -2.73 0.36 18.62
N MET A 159 -3.98 0.08 18.99
CA MET A 159 -4.62 0.66 20.17
C MET A 159 -3.87 0.35 21.46
N GLU A 160 -3.39 -0.89 21.64
CA GLU A 160 -2.54 -1.25 22.77
C GLU A 160 -1.25 -0.42 22.80
N LYS A 161 -0.54 -0.32 21.66
CA LYS A 161 0.71 0.44 21.54
C LYS A 161 0.56 1.95 21.79
N PHE A 162 -0.57 2.51 21.39
CA PHE A 162 -0.89 3.92 21.58
C PHE A 162 -1.61 4.20 22.91
N GLU A 163 -1.84 3.17 23.74
CA GLU A 163 -2.58 3.26 25.00
C GLU A 163 -4.01 3.81 24.83
N ILE A 164 -4.62 3.54 23.66
CA ILE A 164 -6.00 3.91 23.35
C ILE A 164 -6.93 2.93 24.08
N LYS A 165 -7.74 3.47 24.98
CA LYS A 165 -8.69 2.67 25.76
C LYS A 165 -9.86 2.23 24.90
N MET A 166 -10.11 0.92 24.86
CA MET A 166 -11.35 0.34 24.35
C MET A 166 -12.48 0.53 25.39
N SER A 167 -13.70 0.79 24.92
CA SER A 167 -14.87 0.76 25.79
C SER A 167 -15.23 -0.67 26.22
N PRO A 168 -15.96 -0.88 27.33
CA PRO A 168 -16.48 -2.20 27.69
C PRO A 168 -17.32 -2.84 26.57
N GLU A 169 -18.06 -2.03 25.82
CA GLU A 169 -18.86 -2.46 24.67
C GLU A 169 -17.97 -2.97 23.53
N ASP A 170 -16.89 -2.25 23.20
CA ASP A 170 -15.90 -2.65 22.21
C ASP A 170 -15.23 -3.98 22.59
N ILE A 171 -14.86 -4.13 23.87
CA ILE A 171 -14.24 -5.36 24.39
C ILE A 171 -15.21 -6.54 24.25
N ASN A 172 -16.48 -6.37 24.65
CA ASN A 172 -17.48 -7.43 24.52
C ASN A 172 -17.74 -7.78 23.05
N TYR A 173 -17.79 -6.78 22.17
CA TYR A 173 -17.91 -7.00 20.73
C TYR A 173 -16.76 -7.87 20.19
N LEU A 174 -15.51 -7.55 20.54
CA LEU A 174 -14.35 -8.29 20.06
C LEU A 174 -14.17 -9.67 20.74
N LYS A 175 -14.70 -9.86 21.96
CA LYS A 175 -14.76 -11.18 22.59
C LYS A 175 -15.74 -12.14 21.91
N GLU A 176 -16.71 -11.61 21.19
CA GLU A 176 -17.64 -12.37 20.36
C GLU A 176 -17.25 -12.33 18.87
N ASP A 177 -16.03 -11.88 18.55
CA ASP A 177 -15.56 -11.79 17.17
C ASP A 177 -15.63 -13.15 16.47
N PRO A 178 -16.06 -13.25 15.20
CA PRO A 178 -16.07 -14.51 14.47
C PRO A 178 -14.70 -15.20 14.42
N ASP A 179 -13.61 -14.43 14.37
CA ASP A 179 -12.24 -14.91 14.31
C ASP A 179 -11.70 -15.28 15.70
N VAL A 180 -11.21 -16.51 15.84
CA VAL A 180 -10.72 -17.05 17.12
C VAL A 180 -9.44 -16.36 17.61
N PHE A 181 -8.60 -15.86 16.70
CA PHE A 181 -7.35 -15.21 17.08
C PHE A 181 -7.63 -13.84 17.69
N ILE A 182 -8.61 -13.10 17.17
CA ILE A 182 -9.04 -11.82 17.75
C ILE A 182 -9.59 -12.03 19.16
N ARG A 183 -10.50 -12.99 19.36
CA ARG A 183 -11.06 -13.28 20.69
C ARG A 183 -9.95 -13.56 21.71
N ARG A 184 -9.03 -14.45 21.36
CA ARG A 184 -7.88 -14.82 22.21
C ARG A 184 -6.97 -13.63 22.51
N TYR A 185 -6.71 -12.80 21.51
CA TYR A 185 -5.85 -11.63 21.68
C TYR A 185 -6.51 -10.62 22.62
N VAL A 186 -7.81 -10.36 22.47
CA VAL A 186 -8.56 -9.47 23.36
C VAL A 186 -8.65 -10.02 24.78
N GLU A 187 -8.87 -11.33 24.96
CA GLU A 187 -8.82 -11.98 26.28
C GLU A 187 -7.46 -11.83 26.95
N PHE A 188 -6.38 -11.97 26.17
CA PHE A 188 -5.01 -11.80 26.66
C PHE A 188 -4.74 -10.37 27.15
N ILE A 189 -5.02 -9.34 26.32
CA ILE A 189 -4.74 -7.95 26.67
C ILE A 189 -5.70 -7.38 27.73
N THR A 190 -6.91 -7.93 27.84
CA THR A 190 -7.86 -7.54 28.90
C THR A 190 -7.68 -8.32 30.20
N GLY A 191 -6.73 -9.26 30.25
CA GLY A 191 -6.43 -10.06 31.43
C GLY A 191 -7.53 -11.05 31.81
N THR A 192 -8.41 -11.40 30.87
CA THR A 192 -9.46 -12.42 31.06
C THR A 192 -9.11 -13.77 30.45
N ALA A 193 -7.85 -13.98 30.03
CA ALA A 193 -7.37 -15.28 29.61
C ALA A 193 -7.50 -16.28 30.77
N ASP A 194 -8.40 -17.26 30.61
CA ASP A 194 -8.47 -18.41 31.51
C ASP A 194 -7.10 -19.07 31.54
N LYS A 195 -6.53 -19.20 32.74
CA LYS A 195 -5.24 -19.85 32.99
C LYS A 195 -5.26 -21.37 32.79
N ASP A 196 -6.34 -21.92 32.23
CA ASP A 196 -6.66 -23.35 32.26
C ASP A 196 -6.70 -24.00 30.87
N THR A 197 -5.68 -23.76 30.04
CA THR A 197 -5.32 -24.71 28.97
C THR A 197 -3.81 -24.84 28.85
N ALA A 198 -3.25 -25.63 29.78
CA ALA A 198 -1.96 -26.31 29.63
C ALA A 198 -2.17 -27.71 29.03
#